data_AF-A0A2E2RFA1-F1
#
_entry.id   AF-A0A2E2RFA1-F1
#
_cell.length_a   1.000
_cell.length_b   1.000
_cell.length_c   1.000
_cell.angle_alpha   90.00
_cell.angle_beta   90.00
_cell.angle_gamma   90.00
#
_symmetry.space_group_name_H-M   'P 1'
#
loop_
_entity.id
_entity.type
_entity.pdbx_description
1 polymer ?
#
loop_
_entity_poly.entity_id
_entity_poly.type
_entity_poly.pdbx_seq_one_letter_code
_entity_poly.pdbx_strand_id
1 'polypeptide(L)' 'MSEMVNNEDLAKLLINLGCPESRSVEMSHQLTKRSLQLAKERNQTQPESLAYLISLMSQGWAAQDKTNAN' A
#
# COMPACT_ATOMS: atom_id res chain seq x y z
N MET A 1 -17.25 3.80 -12.68
CA MET A 1 -16.62 2.48 -12.83
C MET A 1 -15.61 2.35 -11.72
N SER A 2 -15.87 1.51 -10.72
CA SER A 2 -14.91 1.29 -9.64
C SER A 2 -13.85 0.33 -10.16
N GLU A 3 -12.65 0.85 -10.47
CA GLU A 3 -11.50 0.01 -10.75
C GLU A 3 -11.28 -0.93 -9.57
N MET A 4 -11.37 -2.22 -9.82
CA MET A 4 -11.21 -3.25 -8.81
C MET A 4 -9.71 -3.39 -8.54
N VAL A 5 -9.26 -2.97 -7.36
CA VAL A 5 -7.87 -3.18 -6.93
C VAL A 5 -7.60 -4.69 -6.86
N ASN A 6 -6.65 -5.17 -7.66
CA ASN A 6 -6.18 -6.55 -7.59
C ASN A 6 -5.15 -6.70 -6.45
N ASN A 7 -5.44 -7.53 -5.46
CA ASN A 7 -4.57 -7.77 -4.30
C ASN A 7 -3.25 -8.46 -4.68
N GLU A 8 -3.22 -9.27 -5.75
CA GLU A 8 -1.99 -9.94 -6.20
C GLU A 8 -1.02 -8.95 -6.85
N ASP A 9 -1.53 -8.08 -7.72
CA ASP A 9 -0.71 -7.05 -8.37
C ASP A 9 -0.24 -6.01 -7.35
N LEU A 10 -1.09 -5.69 -6.38
CA LEU A 10 -0.70 -4.85 -5.26
C LEU A 10 0.40 -5.51 -4.41
N ALA A 11 0.30 -6.81 -4.10
CA ALA A 11 1.36 -7.51 -3.36
C ALA A 11 2.71 -7.46 -4.09
N LYS A 12 2.73 -7.71 -5.41
CA LYS A 12 3.94 -7.59 -6.24
C LYS A 12 4.51 -6.17 -6.22
N LEU A 13 3.65 -5.16 -6.32
CA LEU A 13 4.06 -3.75 -6.22
C LEU A 13 4.69 -3.45 -4.86
N LEU A 14 4.09 -3.93 -3.76
CA LEU A 14 4.62 -3.72 -2.42
C LEU A 14 6.00 -4.35 -2.24
N ILE A 15 6.24 -5.54 -2.81
CA ILE A 15 7.56 -6.19 -2.80
C ILE A 15 8.60 -5.30 -3.51
N ASN A 16 8.27 -4.78 -4.69
CA ASN A 16 9.15 -3.88 -5.45
C ASN A 16 9.44 -2.57 -4.69
N LEU A 17 8.57 -2.17 -3.77
CA LEU A 17 8.73 -0.99 -2.92
C LEU A 17 9.46 -1.28 -1.60
N GLY A 18 9.85 -2.52 -1.32
CA GLY A 18 10.61 -2.91 -0.13
C GLY A 18 9.80 -3.65 0.94
N CYS A 19 8.54 -4.03 0.66
CA CYS A 19 7.79 -4.92 1.55
C CYS A 19 8.39 -6.33 1.55
N PRO A 20 8.61 -6.95 2.72
CA PRO A 20 8.96 -8.36 2.78
C PRO A 20 7.91 -9.23 2.08
N GLU A 21 8.35 -10.13 1.18
CA GLU A 21 7.46 -11.01 0.41
C GLU A 21 6.47 -11.77 1.31
N SER A 22 6.94 -12.28 2.45
CA SER A 22 6.14 -13.01 3.45
C SER A 22 4.96 -12.22 4.04
N ARG A 23 4.98 -10.88 3.94
CA ARG A 23 3.91 -10.00 4.43
C ARG A 23 3.18 -9.26 3.31
N SER A 24 3.65 -9.35 2.08
CA SER A 24 3.15 -8.56 0.94
C SER A 24 1.67 -8.81 0.65
N VAL A 25 1.23 -10.08 0.71
CA VAL A 25 -0.16 -10.50 0.49
C VAL A 25 -1.06 -9.98 1.62
N GLU A 26 -0.66 -10.17 2.87
CA GLU A 26 -1.44 -9.64 4.01
C GLU A 26 -1.57 -8.12 3.92
N MET A 27 -0.47 -7.44 3.60
CA MET A 27 -0.41 -5.99 3.47
C MET A 27 -1.30 -5.48 2.34
N SER A 28 -1.35 -6.19 1.19
CA SER A 28 -2.22 -5.79 0.07
C SER A 28 -3.70 -5.83 0.47
N HIS A 29 -4.14 -6.87 1.20
CA HIS A 29 -5.51 -6.93 1.73
C HIS A 29 -5.82 -5.78 2.70
N GLN A 30 -4.89 -5.48 3.61
CA GLN A 30 -5.07 -4.38 4.57
C GLN A 30 -5.17 -3.02 3.87
N LEU A 31 -4.30 -2.77 2.89
CA LEU A 31 -4.30 -1.54 2.09
C LEU A 31 -5.56 -1.40 1.23
N THR A 32 -6.04 -2.47 0.61
CA THR A 32 -7.29 -2.48 -0.15
C THR A 32 -8.49 -2.15 0.74
N LYS A 33 -8.56 -2.73 1.94
CA LYS A 33 -9.63 -2.42 2.89
C LYS A 33 -9.56 -0.96 3.37
N ARG A 34 -8.36 -0.49 3.69
CA ARG A 34 -8.15 0.87 4.21
C ARG A 34 -8.35 1.93 3.14
N SER A 35 -8.03 1.65 1.87
CA SER A 35 -8.28 2.58 0.76
C SER A 35 -9.78 2.78 0.51
N LEU A 36 -10.60 1.72 0.66
CA LEU A 36 -12.05 1.85 0.58
C LEU A 36 -12.65 2.68 1.72
N GLN A 37 -12.13 2.51 2.94
CA GLN A 37 -12.54 3.33 4.08
C GLN A 37 -12.15 4.79 3.88
N LEU A 38 -10.89 5.04 3.50
CA LEU A 38 -10.35 6.38 3.30
C LEU A 38 -11.06 7.13 2.15
N ALA A 39 -11.37 6.42 1.07
CA ALA A 39 -12.14 6.95 -0.06
C ALA A 39 -13.49 7.52 0.39
N LYS A 40 -14.20 6.81 1.28
CA LYS A 40 -15.46 7.27 1.87
C LYS A 40 -15.26 8.46 2.79
N GLU A 41 -14.26 8.40 3.67
CA GLU A 41 -13.97 9.47 4.64
C GLU A 41 -13.56 10.78 3.97
N ARG A 42 -12.85 10.72 2.83
CA ARG A 42 -12.33 11.89 2.11
C ARG A 42 -13.14 12.28 0.88
N ASN A 43 -14.20 11.55 0.56
CA ASN A 43 -14.97 11.70 -0.67
C ASN A 43 -14.06 11.67 -1.93
N GLN A 44 -13.16 10.68 -1.96
CA GLN A 44 -12.19 10.44 -3.04
C GLN A 44 -12.37 9.04 -3.61
N THR A 45 -11.68 8.75 -4.71
CA THR A 45 -11.72 7.41 -5.31
C THR A 45 -10.83 6.43 -4.53
N GLN A 46 -11.13 5.14 -4.65
CA GLN A 46 -10.29 4.09 -4.06
C GLN A 46 -8.85 4.11 -4.61
N PRO A 47 -8.60 4.27 -5.93
CA PRO A 47 -7.24 4.35 -6.47
C PRO A 47 -6.44 5.53 -5.88
N GLU A 48 -7.03 6.72 -5.76
CA GLU A 48 -6.36 7.88 -5.13
C GLU A 48 -6.02 7.61 -3.66
N SER A 49 -6.97 7.03 -2.93
CA SER A 49 -6.78 6.66 -1.53
C SER A 49 -5.71 5.58 -1.35
N LEU A 50 -5.66 4.60 -2.25
CA LEU A 50 -4.66 3.54 -2.25
C LEU A 50 -3.27 4.09 -2.58
N ALA A 51 -3.16 4.95 -3.60
CA ALA A 51 -1.90 5.59 -3.95
C ALA A 51 -1.34 6.42 -2.78
N TYR A 52 -2.20 7.13 -2.06
CA TYR A 52 -1.83 7.83 -0.83
C TYR A 52 -1.33 6.89 0.28
N LEU A 53 -2.00 5.76 0.50
CA LEU A 53 -1.56 4.80 1.51
C LEU A 53 -0.23 4.14 1.14
N ILE A 54 -0.03 3.79 -0.13
CA ILE A 54 1.24 3.23 -0.62
C ILE A 54 2.38 4.25 -0.44
N SER A 55 2.14 5.52 -0.75
CA SER A 55 3.18 6.55 -0.59
C SER A 55 3.55 6.80 0.87
N LEU A 56 2.62 6.63 1.81
CA LEU A 56 2.93 6.65 3.25
C LEU A 56 3.78 5.44 3.67
N MET A 57 3.46 4.26 3.15
CA MET A 57 4.20 3.04 3.49
C MET A 57 5.63 3.05 2.93
N SER A 58 5.82 3.51 1.69
CA SER A 58 7.15 3.55 1.06
C SER A 58 8.11 4.48 1.80
N GLN A 59 7.61 5.55 2.43
CA GLN A 59 8.42 6.41 3.31
C GLN A 59 8.93 5.65 4.53
N GLY A 60 8.13 4.77 5.11
CA GLY A 60 8.53 3.91 6.23
C GLY A 60 9.61 2.90 5.85
N TRP A 61 9.50 2.29 4.67
CA TRP A 61 10.51 1.35 4.16
C TRP A 61 11.82 2.05 3.78
N ALA A 62 11.74 3.23 3.14
CA ALA A 62 12.91 4.05 2.85
C ALA A 62 13.62 4.55 4.13
N ALA A 63 12.89 4.74 5.23
CA ALA A 63 13.48 5.09 6.52
C ALA A 63 14.15 3.88 7.21
N GLN A 64 13.62 2.68 7.00
CA GLN A 64 14.19 1.44 7.55
C GLN A 64 15.53 1.08 6.91
N ASP A 65 15.71 1.41 5.63
CA ASP A 65 17.00 1.30 4.91
C ASP A 65 18.11 2.14 5.57
N LYS A 66 17.77 3.35 6.05
CA LYS A 66 18.74 4.24 6.73
C LYS A 66 19.08 3.84 8.17
N THR A 67 18.26 3.01 8.80
CA THR A 67 18.47 2.60 10.21
C THR A 67 19.29 1.30 10.32
N ASN A 68 19.44 0.56 9.21
CA ASN A 68 20.30 -0.63 9.10
C ASN A 68 21.71 -0.31 8.53
N ALA A 69 22.10 0.96 8.49
CA ALA A 69 23.42 1.42 8.01
C ALA A 69 24.28 2.03 9.15
N ASN A 70 24.20 1.44 10.35
CA ASN A 70 24.97 1.81 11.54
C ASN A 70 25.56 0.54 12.17
#